data_AF-A0A401MV60-F1
#
_entry.id   AF-A0A401MV60-F1
#
_cell.length_a   1.000
_cell.length_b   1.000
_cell.length_c   1.000
_cell.angle_alpha   90.00
_cell.angle_beta   90.00
_cell.angle_gamma   90.00
#
_symmetry.space_group_name_H-M   'P 1'
#
loop_
_entity.id
_entity.type
_entity.pdbx_description
1 polymer ?
#
loop_
_entity_poly.entity_id
_entity_poly.type
_entity_poly.pdbx_seq_one_letter_code
_entity_poly.pdbx_strand_id
1 'polypeptide(L)'
;MLRTLWKLEVMRHALGDQPITVTSGFRLYACNSAVGGASTSRHLHGEAADLGGDPHSLRTLARQARNREFRGILGPGHDDHTHVDHRTSRYWSAPTCGI
;
A
#
# COMPACT_ATOMS: atom_id res chain seq x y z
N MET A 1 4.96 11.63 -2.07
CA MET A 1 5.10 10.83 -0.84
C MET A 1 4.37 11.41 0.38
N LEU A 2 4.37 12.73 0.60
CA LEU A 2 3.77 13.34 1.79
C LEU A 2 2.31 12.93 2.06
N ARG A 3 1.47 12.85 1.01
CA ARG A 3 0.08 12.38 1.12
C ARG A 3 -0.01 10.94 1.61
N THR A 4 0.86 10.05 1.13
CA THR A 4 0.92 8.64 1.57
C THR A 4 1.29 8.56 3.04
N LEU A 5 2.32 9.30 3.47
CA LEU A 5 2.78 9.29 4.87
C LEU A 5 1.69 9.76 5.85
N TRP A 6 1.01 10.87 5.56
CA TRP A 6 -0.08 11.34 6.44
C TRP A 6 -1.23 10.35 6.54
N LYS A 7 -1.60 9.69 5.43
CA LYS A 7 -2.64 8.65 5.48
C LYS A 7 -2.19 7.40 6.23
N LEU A 8 -0.92 7.03 6.13
CA LEU A 8 -0.35 5.94 6.92
C LEU A 8 -0.33 6.29 8.40
N GLU A 9 -0.06 7.54 8.78
CA GLU A 9 -0.11 7.96 10.19
C GLU A 9 -1.54 7.91 10.75
N VAL A 10 -2.53 8.40 9.99
CA VAL A 10 -3.95 8.24 10.35
C VAL A 10 -4.33 6.76 10.47
N MET A 11 -3.79 5.91 9.59
CA MET A 11 -3.99 4.46 9.67
C MET A 11 -3.32 3.85 10.91
N ARG A 12 -2.13 4.30 11.28
CA ARG A 12 -1.36 3.86 12.45
C ARG A 12 -2.13 4.15 13.74
N HIS A 13 -2.64 5.38 13.89
CA HIS A 13 -3.49 5.74 15.03
C HIS A 13 -4.76 4.89 15.09
N ALA A 14 -5.41 4.64 13.96
CA ALA A 14 -6.60 3.79 13.90
C ALA A 14 -6.35 2.32 14.23
N LEU A 15 -5.10 1.88 14.15
CA LEU A 15 -4.65 0.53 14.50
C LEU A 15 -4.17 0.43 15.96
N GLY A 16 -4.49 1.42 16.79
CA GLY A 16 -4.12 1.43 18.21
C GLY A 16 -2.66 1.83 18.42
N ASP A 17 -2.15 2.73 17.59
CA ASP A 17 -0.78 3.25 17.65
C ASP A 17 0.32 2.19 17.50
N GLN A 18 -0.03 1.00 17.03
CA GLN A 18 0.93 -0.04 16.68
C GLN A 18 1.69 0.30 15.39
N PRO A 19 2.96 -0.13 15.26
CA PRO A 19 3.75 0.16 14.08
C PRO A 19 3.14 -0.46 12.83
N ILE A 20 3.31 0.22 11.69
CA ILE A 20 3.04 -0.32 10.36
C ILE A 20 4.38 -0.51 9.66
N THR A 21 4.69 -1.75 9.29
CA THR A 21 5.91 -2.07 8.54
C THR A 21 5.76 -1.59 7.09
N VAL A 22 6.59 -0.64 6.66
CA VAL A 22 6.69 -0.19 5.26
C VAL A 22 7.92 -0.84 4.64
N THR A 23 7.72 -1.74 3.68
CA THR A 23 8.81 -2.49 3.03
C THR A 23 9.32 -1.80 1.77
N SER A 24 8.48 -0.96 1.14
CA SER A 24 8.84 -0.26 -0.08
C SER A 24 8.03 1.05 -0.23
N GLY A 25 8.65 2.05 -0.86
CA GLY A 25 8.12 3.41 -1.02
C GLY A 25 8.44 3.97 -2.41
N PHE A 26 9.15 5.09 -2.50
CA PHE A 26 9.57 5.59 -3.81
C PHE A 26 10.56 4.60 -4.47
N ARG A 27 10.38 4.35 -5.77
CA ARG A 27 11.31 3.54 -6.57
C ARG A 27 11.84 4.36 -7.74
N LEU A 28 13.16 4.34 -7.93
CA LEU A 28 13.76 4.78 -9.19
C LEU A 28 13.31 3.86 -10.33
N TYR A 29 13.31 4.37 -11.56
CA TYR A 29 12.95 3.59 -12.75
C TYR A 29 13.75 2.28 -12.86
N ALA A 30 15.06 2.32 -12.62
CA ALA A 30 15.92 1.14 -12.64
C ALA A 30 15.49 0.11 -11.58
N CYS A 31 15.22 0.54 -10.35
CA CYS A 31 14.75 -0.35 -9.28
C CYS A 31 13.36 -0.93 -9.59
N ASN A 32 12.44 -0.13 -10.13
CA ASN A 32 11.11 -0.60 -10.52
C ASN A 32 11.20 -1.64 -11.66
N SER A 33 12.05 -1.41 -12.65
CA SER A 33 12.29 -2.37 -13.73
C SER A 33 12.92 -3.66 -13.22
N ALA A 34 13.88 -3.57 -12.29
CA ALA A 34 14.58 -4.73 -11.74
C ALA A 34 13.64 -5.71 -11.00
N VAL A 35 12.57 -5.20 -10.38
CA VAL A 35 11.54 -6.01 -9.71
C VAL A 35 10.36 -6.37 -10.62
N GLY A 36 10.46 -6.12 -11.93
CA GLY A 36 9.36 -6.38 -12.87
C GLY A 36 8.13 -5.46 -12.68
N GLY A 37 8.31 -4.32 -12.02
CA GLY A 37 7.24 -3.38 -11.73
C GLY A 37 6.63 -2.75 -12.99
N ALA A 38 5.34 -2.45 -12.93
CA ALA A 38 4.62 -1.82 -14.04
C ALA A 38 5.24 -0.48 -14.46
N SER A 39 5.23 -0.18 -15.77
CA SER A 39 5.71 1.10 -16.33
C SER A 39 4.92 2.32 -15.83
N THR A 40 3.70 2.10 -15.36
CA THR A 40 2.79 3.12 -14.80
C THR A 40 2.71 3.10 -13.27
N SER A 41 3.66 2.42 -12.61
CA SER A 41 3.67 2.23 -11.15
C SER A 41 3.66 3.55 -10.39
N ARG A 42 2.82 3.63 -9.35
CA ARG A 42 2.74 4.79 -8.45
C ARG A 42 3.96 4.93 -7.53
N HIS A 43 4.78 3.89 -7.38
CA HIS A 43 6.07 3.97 -6.69
C HIS A 43 7.04 4.92 -7.38
N LEU A 44 6.99 5.02 -8.72
CA LEU A 44 7.82 5.92 -9.53
C LEU A 44 7.53 7.40 -9.27
N HIS A 45 6.35 7.71 -8.69
CA HIS A 45 5.92 9.06 -8.36
C HIS A 45 5.95 9.33 -6.85
N GLY A 46 6.39 8.33 -6.06
CA GLY A 46 6.32 8.38 -4.61
C GLY A 46 4.89 8.50 -4.10
N GLU A 47 3.93 7.92 -4.83
CA GLU A 47 2.49 7.95 -4.50
C GLU A 47 2.02 6.63 -3.88
N ALA A 48 2.92 5.64 -3.77
CA ALA A 48 2.63 4.31 -3.25
C ALA A 48 3.53 3.91 -2.08
N ALA A 49 3.06 2.94 -1.31
CA ALA A 49 3.82 2.21 -0.31
C ALA A 49 3.39 0.74 -0.29
N ASP A 50 4.35 -0.14 -0.06
CA ASP A 50 4.10 -1.56 0.20
C ASP A 50 4.22 -1.81 1.69
N LEU A 51 3.20 -2.47 2.27
CA LEU A 51 3.06 -2.69 3.70
C LEU A 51 3.27 -4.17 4.04
N GLY A 52 4.24 -4.44 4.89
CA GLY A 52 4.56 -5.79 5.36
C GLY A 52 3.56 -6.28 6.42
N GLY A 53 3.51 -7.60 6.59
CA GLY A 53 2.82 -8.21 7.72
C GLY A 53 3.59 -8.01 9.04
N ASP A 54 2.88 -8.18 10.16
CA ASP A 54 3.37 -8.03 11.55
C ASP A 54 3.58 -6.56 11.98
N PRO A 55 2.94 -6.08 13.06
CA PRO A 55 1.99 -6.74 13.96
C PRO A 55 0.59 -6.98 13.37
N HIS A 56 0.34 -6.46 12.16
CA HIS A 56 -0.95 -6.55 11.51
C HIS A 56 -0.95 -7.60 10.41
N SER A 57 -2.07 -8.31 10.26
CA SER A 57 -2.27 -9.13 9.06
C SER A 57 -2.39 -8.24 7.83
N LEU A 58 -1.93 -8.71 6.67
CA LEU A 58 -2.11 -8.02 5.38
C LEU A 58 -3.59 -7.71 5.10
N ARG A 59 -4.48 -8.61 5.51
CA ARG A 59 -5.94 -8.40 5.42
C ARG A 59 -6.40 -7.20 6.26
N THR A 60 -5.88 -7.05 7.47
CA THR A 60 -6.17 -5.90 8.34
C THR A 60 -5.69 -4.62 7.67
N LEU A 61 -4.47 -4.61 7.13
CA LEU A 61 -3.89 -3.45 6.44
C LEU A 61 -4.73 -3.04 5.22
N ALA A 62 -5.11 -3.99 4.36
CA ALA A 62 -5.93 -3.70 3.18
C ALA A 62 -7.30 -3.10 3.56
N ARG A 63 -7.95 -3.64 4.61
CA ARG A 63 -9.23 -3.12 5.12
C ARG A 63 -9.11 -1.72 5.70
N GLN A 64 -8.05 -1.46 6.45
CA GLN A 64 -7.82 -0.11 6.97
C GLN A 64 -7.49 0.88 5.84
N ALA A 65 -6.70 0.46 4.84
CA ALA A 65 -6.40 1.30 3.68
C ALA A 65 -7.68 1.73 2.93
N ARG A 66 -8.65 0.81 2.77
CA ARG A 66 -9.98 1.11 2.21
C ARG A 66 -10.69 2.20 3.00
N ASN A 67 -10.69 2.12 4.32
CA ASN A 67 -11.36 3.08 5.21
C ASN A 67 -10.66 4.45 5.28
N ARG A 68 -9.48 4.61 4.67
CA ARG A 68 -8.73 5.86 4.60
C ARG A 68 -8.57 6.35 3.15
N GLU A 69 -9.41 5.85 2.26
CA GLU A 69 -9.51 6.29 0.86
C GLU A 69 -8.20 6.16 0.08
N PHE A 70 -7.41 5.11 0.32
CA PHE A 70 -6.42 4.71 -0.67
C PHE A 70 -7.18 4.26 -1.93
N ARG A 71 -6.83 4.84 -3.07
CA ARG A 71 -7.54 4.58 -4.33
C ARG A 71 -6.97 3.38 -5.06
N GLY A 72 -5.71 3.06 -4.84
CA GLY A 72 -5.13 1.77 -5.18
C GLY A 72 -4.93 0.93 -3.94
N ILE A 73 -5.45 -0.29 -3.95
CA ILE A 73 -5.26 -1.28 -2.89
C ILE A 73 -5.07 -2.64 -3.57
N LEU A 74 -3.90 -3.24 -3.43
CA LEU A 74 -3.64 -4.61 -3.85
C LEU A 74 -3.23 -5.42 -2.63
N GLY A 75 -3.85 -6.58 -2.45
CA GLY A 75 -3.69 -7.37 -1.24
C GLY A 75 -3.76 -8.87 -1.54
N PRO A 76 -3.59 -9.72 -0.50
CA PRO A 76 -3.14 -11.09 -0.63
C PRO A 76 -3.84 -11.88 -1.74
N GLY A 77 -3.05 -12.28 -2.73
CA GLY A 77 -3.50 -12.85 -4.00
C GLY A 77 -2.44 -12.82 -5.10
N HIS A 78 -1.36 -12.03 -4.93
CA HIS A 78 -0.17 -12.02 -5.78
C HIS A 78 1.14 -11.58 -5.08
N ASP A 79 1.11 -11.23 -3.78
CA ASP A 79 2.25 -10.63 -3.07
C ASP A 79 2.24 -10.98 -1.56
N ASP A 80 3.42 -10.86 -0.94
CA ASP A 80 3.70 -10.97 0.49
C ASP A 80 3.45 -9.67 1.28
N HIS A 81 2.87 -8.66 0.62
CA HIS A 81 2.61 -7.34 1.17
C HIS A 81 1.22 -6.81 0.74
N THR A 82 0.78 -5.73 1.39
CA THR A 82 -0.37 -4.93 0.94
C THR A 82 0.13 -3.67 0.26
N HIS A 83 -0.14 -3.53 -1.03
CA HIS A 83 0.16 -2.32 -1.79
C HIS A 83 -0.93 -1.27 -1.57
N VAL A 84 -0.53 -0.03 -1.30
CA VAL A 84 -1.44 1.13 -1.22
C VAL A 84 -0.91 2.29 -2.04
N ASP A 85 -1.79 2.98 -2.76
CA ASP A 85 -1.39 4.16 -3.52
C ASP A 85 -2.50 5.21 -3.74
N HIS A 86 -2.04 6.36 -4.24
CA HIS A 86 -2.87 7.45 -4.74
C HIS A 86 -2.89 7.44 -6.26
N ARG A 87 -3.95 6.89 -6.83
CA ARG A 87 -4.30 6.97 -8.25
C ARG A 87 -5.63 7.68 -8.43
N THR A 88 -5.88 8.22 -9.62
CA THR A 88 -7.11 8.99 -9.91
C THR A 88 -8.38 8.12 -9.77
N SER A 89 -8.37 6.95 -10.41
CA SER A 89 -9.49 6.01 -10.42
C SER A 89 -9.30 4.91 -9.38
N ARG A 90 -10.39 4.53 -8.70
CA ARG A 90 -10.35 3.41 -7.75
C ARG A 90 -9.96 2.11 -8.46
N TYR A 91 -8.93 1.43 -7.96
CA TYR A 91 -8.54 0.10 -8.37
C TYR A 91 -8.19 -0.71 -7.13
N TRP A 92 -9.10 -1.60 -6.74
CA TRP A 92 -8.96 -2.46 -5.59
C TRP A 92 -8.97 -3.90 -6.06
N SER A 93 -7.98 -4.68 -5.62
CA SER A 93 -7.86 -6.10 -5.92
C SER A 93 -7.25 -6.80 -4.70
N ALA A 94 -8.10 -7.24 -3.78
CA ALA A 94 -7.71 -8.02 -2.63
C ALA A 94 -8.85 -8.98 -2.24
N PRO A 95 -9.18 -9.95 -3.11
CA PRO A 95 -10.43 -10.72 -3.02
C PRO A 95 -10.56 -11.51 -1.72
N THR A 96 -9.44 -12.03 -1.19
CA THR A 96 -9.38 -12.74 0.11
C THR A 96 -9.67 -11.82 1.31
N CYS A 97 -9.64 -10.50 1.11
CA CYS A 97 -9.82 -9.49 2.14
C CYS A 97 -11.25 -8.94 2.21
N GLY A 98 -12.11 -9.27 1.24
CA GLY A 98 -13.43 -8.64 1.05
C GLY A 98 -13.33 -7.24 0.44
N ILE A 99 -12.35 -7.08 -0.47
CA ILE A 99 -11.99 -5.84 -1.18
C ILE A 99 -11.87 -6.15 -2.66
#